data_AF-W1YRS7-F1
#
_entry.id   AF-W1YRS7-F1
#
_cell.length_a   1.000
_cell.length_b   1.000
_cell.length_c   1.000
_cell.angle_alpha   90.00
_cell.angle_beta   90.00
_cell.angle_gamma   90.00
#
_symmetry.space_group_name_H-M   'P 1'
#
loop_
_entity.id
_entity.type
_entity.pdbx_description
1 polymer ?
#
loop_
_entity_poly.entity_id
_entity_poly.type
_entity_poly.pdbx_seq_one_letter_code
_entity_poly.pdbx_strand_id
1 'polypeptide(L)' 'MLDAQYLVWLVVFLALAFDYINGFHDTANAIATSVSTRAIEPKKAIMMTAALNFLGA' A
#
# COMPACT_ATOMS: atom_id res chain seq x y z
N MET A 1 28.81 18.05 2.32
CA MET A 1 28.64 16.64 2.81
C MET A 1 27.31 16.45 3.53
N LEU A 2 26.84 17.42 4.33
CA LEU A 2 25.52 17.37 4.98
C LEU A 2 24.34 17.62 4.02
N ASP A 3 24.56 18.35 2.93
CA ASP A 3 23.51 18.76 1.98
C ASP A 3 22.82 17.57 1.31
N ALA A 4 23.60 16.54 0.95
CA ALA A 4 23.07 15.30 0.39
C ALA A 4 22.31 14.46 1.44
N GLN A 5 22.72 14.49 2.71
CA GLN A 5 22.08 13.74 3.79
C GLN A 5 20.65 14.23 4.04
N TYR A 6 20.42 15.54 4.03
CA TYR A 6 19.09 16.13 4.18
C TYR A 6 18.16 15.75 3.02
N LEU A 7 18.68 15.74 1.79
CA LEU A 7 17.93 15.31 0.62
C LEU A 7 17.54 13.83 0.70
N VAL A 8 18.44 12.96 1.17
CA VAL A 8 18.13 11.53 1.37
C VAL A 8 17.01 11.36 2.39
N TRP A 9 17.08 12.01 3.55
CA TRP A 9 16.01 11.92 4.55
C TRP A 9 14.67 12.44 4.04
N LEU A 10 14.69 13.55 3.28
CA LEU A 10 13.50 14.10 2.65
C LEU A 10 12.89 13.10 1.66
N VAL A 11 13.70 12.51 0.79
CA VAL A 11 13.25 11.51 -0.19
C VAL A 11 12.70 10.27 0.49
N VAL A 12 13.35 9.75 1.53
CA VAL A 12 12.85 8.59 2.28
C VAL A 12 11.49 8.90 2.90
N PHE A 13 11.33 10.07 3.51
CA PHE A 13 10.05 10.47 4.09
C PHE A 13 8.94 10.58 3.04
N LEU A 14 9.23 11.22 1.90
CA LEU A 14 8.30 11.33 0.78
C LEU A 14 7.96 9.96 0.18
N ALA A 15 8.95 9.07 0.03
CA ALA A 15 8.76 7.72 -0.47
C ALA A 15 7.86 6.91 0.45
N LEU A 16 8.10 6.94 1.77
CA LEU A 16 7.24 6.27 2.76
C LEU A 16 5.81 6.83 2.75
N ALA A 17 5.65 8.15 2.66
CA ALA A 17 4.33 8.78 2.58
C ALA A 17 3.60 8.40 1.29
N PHE A 18 4.32 8.38 0.17
CA PHE A 18 3.79 7.95 -1.12
C PHE A 18 3.36 6.48 -1.08
N ASP A 19 4.24 5.57 -0.67
CA ASP A 19 3.94 4.14 -0.58
C ASP A 19 2.75 3.85 0.33
N TYR A 20 2.67 4.54 1.47
CA TYR A 20 1.53 4.43 2.37
C TYR A 20 0.22 4.79 1.66
N ILE A 21 0.17 5.93 0.97
CA ILE A 21 -1.03 6.38 0.25
C ILE A 21 -1.38 5.43 -0.91
N ASN A 22 -0.39 4.93 -1.65
CA ASN A 22 -0.63 3.99 -2.74
C ASN A 22 -1.16 2.65 -2.22
N GLY A 23 -0.64 2.15 -1.09
CA GLY A 23 -1.09 0.90 -0.48
C GLY A 23 -2.60 0.88 -0.13
N PHE A 24 -3.20 2.02 0.25
CA PHE A 24 -4.66 2.09 0.45
C PHE A 24 -5.44 1.98 -0.87
N HIS A 25 -4.98 2.67 -1.91
CA HIS A 25 -5.61 2.62 -3.22
C HIS A 25 -5.51 1.23 -3.84
N ASP A 26 -4.34 0.60 -3.73
CA ASP A 26 -4.11 -0.76 -4.23
C ASP A 26 -4.97 -1.76 -3.46
N THR A 27 -5.11 -1.57 -2.14
CA THR A 27 -6.01 -2.40 -1.34
C THR A 27 -7.45 -2.28 -1.81
N ALA A 28 -7.94 -1.07 -2.08
CA ALA A 28 -9.30 -0.84 -2.56
C ALA A 28 -9.51 -1.43 -3.97
N ASN A 29 -8.55 -1.25 -4.88
CA ASN A 29 -8.62 -1.75 -6.25
C ASN A 29 -8.61 -3.29 -6.30
N ALA A 30 -7.75 -3.93 -5.51
CA ALA A 30 -7.62 -5.38 -5.51
C ALA A 30 -8.84 -6.10 -4.93
N ILE A 31 -9.58 -5.48 -4.00
CA ILE A 31 -10.77 -6.09 -3.39
C ILE A 31 -12.08 -5.66 -4.04
N ALA A 32 -12.11 -4.61 -4.86
CA ALA A 32 -13.34 -4.03 -5.41
C ALA A 32 -14.22 -5.07 -6.12
N THR A 33 -13.65 -5.89 -6.99
CA THR A 33 -14.39 -6.90 -7.76
C THR A 33 -14.88 -8.06 -6.90
N SER A 34 -14.01 -8.62 -6.05
CA SER A 34 -14.34 -9.80 -5.22
C SER A 34 -15.32 -9.48 -4.09
N VAL A 35 -15.27 -8.25 -3.55
CA VAL A 35 -16.19 -7.78 -2.52
C VAL A 35 -17.53 -7.32 -3.11
N SER A 36 -17.53 -6.60 -4.24
CA SER A 36 -18.79 -6.15 -4.88
C SER A 36 -19.65 -7.31 -5.39
N THR A 37 -19.02 -8.38 -5.88
CA THR A 37 -19.69 -9.62 -6.29
C THR A 37 -20.07 -10.53 -5.12
N ARG A 38 -19.69 -10.17 -3.88
CA ARG A 38 -19.88 -10.97 -2.66
C ARG A 38 -19.20 -12.35 -2.71
N ALA A 39 -18.17 -12.51 -3.53
CA ALA A 39 -17.38 -13.74 -3.59
C ALA A 39 -16.56 -13.95 -2.30
N ILE A 40 -16.11 -12.86 -1.67
CA ILE A 40 -15.32 -12.89 -0.43
C ILE A 40 -15.84 -11.83 0.54
N GLU A 41 -15.88 -12.13 1.83
CA GLU A 41 -16.21 -11.15 2.87
C GLU A 41 -15.16 -10.03 2.93
N PRO A 42 -15.57 -8.75 3.10
CA PRO A 42 -14.64 -7.61 3.09
C PRO A 42 -13.44 -7.77 4.01
N LYS A 43 -13.64 -8.30 5.23
CA LYS A 43 -12.55 -8.51 6.20
C LYS A 43 -11.49 -9.50 5.69
N LYS A 44 -11.93 -10.60 5.06
CA LYS A 44 -11.03 -11.60 4.48
C LYS A 44 -10.29 -11.06 3.27
N ALA A 45 -10.99 -10.28 2.43
CA ALA A 45 -10.38 -9.63 1.27
C ALA A 45 -9.29 -8.64 1.68
N ILE A 46 -9.52 -7.82 2.71
CA ILE A 46 -8.50 -6.89 3.24
C ILE A 46 -7.28 -7.64 3.78
N MET A 47 -7.47 -8.71 4.58
CA MET A 47 -6.37 -9.51 5.10
C MET A 47 -5.54 -10.18 3.99
N MET A 48 -6.22 -10.73 2.98
CA MET A 48 -5.57 -11.33 1.82
C MET A 48 -4.75 -10.29 1.05
N THR A 49 -5.34 -9.14 0.74
CA THR A 49 -4.67 -8.09 -0.01
C THR A 49 -3.51 -7.48 0.78
N ALA A 50 -3.65 -7.27 2.09
CA ALA A 50 -2.54 -6.83 2.93
C ALA A 50 -1.37 -7.81 2.91
N ALA A 51 -1.64 -9.12 2.99
CA ALA A 51 -0.62 -10.15 2.92
C ALA A 51 0.06 -10.20 1.55
N LEU A 52 -0.72 -10.17 0.46
CA LEU A 52 -0.18 -10.21 -0.91
C LEU A 52 0.58 -8.93 -1.27
N ASN A 53 0.10 -7.76 -0.84
CA ASN A 53 0.78 -6.48 -1.06
C ASN A 53 2.11 -6.44 -0.30
N PHE A 54 2.16 -6.96 0.92
CA PHE A 54 3.40 -7.08 1.69
C PHE A 54 4.39 -8.09 1.09
N LEU A 55 3.89 -9.20 0.53
CA LEU A 55 4.76 -10.20 -0.13
C LEU A 55 5.26 -9.75 -1.51
N GLY A 56 4.51 -8.87 -2.18
CA GLY A 56 4.87 -8.34 -3.49
C GLY A 56 5.77 -7.11 -3.45
N ALA A 57 5.74 -6.36 -2.35
CA ALA A 57 6.66 -5.26 -2.06
C ALA A 57 8.08 -5.78 -1.77
#